data_AF-A0A7J8P3T6-F1
#
_entry.id   AF-A0A7J8P3T6-F1
#
_cell.length_a   1.000
_cell.length_b   1.000
_cell.length_c   1.000
_cell.angle_alpha   90.00
_cell.angle_beta   90.00
_cell.angle_gamma   90.00
#
_symmetry.space_group_name_H-M   'P 1'
#
loop_
_entity.id
_entity.type
_entity.pdbx_description
1 polymer ?
#
loop_
_entity_poly.entity_id
_entity_poly.type
_entity_poly.pdbx_seq_one_letter_code
_entity_poly.pdbx_strand_id
1 'polypeptide(L)'
;MEELDKKTKAMLKLIEEDADSFAQRAEMYCKKRSELIGLVEDLYRTHHLLVERYDRAKFSHETHVVTTLGASFRSMKHMSDKAYDSCSDTVDFEDYVESEVDDAESQHKYNMNIINEEVTMKLREEVERLKKDNKKVKAQLLGKDEEKRQVIRKLSLAIKVLKDENMKLKKLKESLMKWEFSKLKEGIFGMLFSGSLK
;
A
#
# COMPACT_ATOMS: atom_id res chain seq x y z
N MET A 1 -0.47 28.72 -6.40
CA MET A 1 -0.06 27.42 -6.96
C MET A 1 1.17 26.85 -6.27
N GLU A 2 2.25 27.63 -6.10
CA GLU A 2 3.50 27.13 -5.49
C GLU A 2 3.36 26.60 -4.05
N GLU A 3 2.51 27.21 -3.24
CA GLU A 3 2.27 26.78 -1.85
C GLU A 3 1.43 25.49 -1.75
N LEU A 4 0.49 25.31 -2.68
CA LEU A 4 -0.28 24.09 -2.81
C LEU A 4 0.64 22.92 -3.16
N ASP A 5 1.49 23.10 -4.16
CA ASP A 5 2.48 22.10 -4.57
C ASP A 5 3.43 21.73 -3.43
N LYS A 6 3.91 22.72 -2.67
CA LYS A 6 4.72 22.49 -1.46
C LYS A 6 3.99 21.64 -0.42
N LYS A 7 2.71 21.90 -0.15
CA LYS A 7 1.90 21.10 0.79
C LYS A 7 1.66 19.68 0.28
N THR A 8 1.30 19.52 -0.99
CA THR A 8 1.11 18.20 -1.62
C THR A 8 2.40 17.38 -1.59
N LYS A 9 3.55 18.00 -1.86
CA LYS A 9 4.86 17.34 -1.79
C LYS A 9 5.25 16.96 -0.35
N ALA A 10 4.90 17.77 0.64
CA ALA A 10 5.10 17.44 2.05
C ALA A 10 4.26 16.22 2.46
N MET A 11 3.00 16.16 2.03
CA MET A 11 2.12 15.01 2.28
C MET A 11 2.63 13.72 1.62
N LEU A 12 3.17 13.79 0.40
CA LEU A 12 3.76 12.64 -0.29
C LEU A 12 5.03 12.15 0.42
N LYS A 13 5.93 13.08 0.80
CA LYS A 13 7.11 12.72 1.58
C LYS A 13 6.77 12.02 2.87
N LEU A 14 5.74 12.50 3.57
CA LEU A 14 5.27 11.91 4.83
C LEU A 14 5.07 10.39 4.70
N ILE A 15 4.46 9.94 3.60
CA ILE A 15 4.11 8.53 3.37
C ILE A 15 5.16 7.72 2.59
N GLU A 16 6.13 8.38 1.91
CA GLU A 16 7.13 7.70 1.06
C GLU A 16 8.56 7.70 1.60
N GLU A 17 8.88 8.51 2.63
CA GLU A 17 10.26 8.89 3.01
C GLU A 17 11.29 7.74 3.12
N ASP A 18 10.88 6.53 3.54
CA ASP A 18 11.77 5.37 3.76
C ASP A 18 11.14 4.02 3.35
N ALA A 19 10.19 4.01 2.41
CA ALA A 19 9.41 2.81 2.09
C ALA A 19 9.81 2.13 0.76
N ASP A 20 10.86 1.30 0.80
CA ASP A 20 11.36 0.52 -0.35
C ASP A 20 10.44 -0.65 -0.73
N SER A 21 9.48 -1.01 0.12
CA SER A 21 8.49 -2.06 -0.14
C SER A 21 7.06 -1.62 0.15
N PHE A 22 6.09 -2.26 -0.52
CA PHE A 22 4.66 -1.98 -0.30
C PHE A 22 4.23 -2.16 1.16
N ALA A 23 4.73 -3.21 1.83
CA ALA A 23 4.42 -3.47 3.23
C ALA A 23 4.90 -2.33 4.14
N GLN A 24 6.13 -1.84 3.92
CA GLN A 24 6.67 -0.69 4.66
C GLN A 24 5.89 0.59 4.38
N ARG A 25 5.46 0.82 3.12
CA ARG A 25 4.63 1.99 2.77
C ARG A 25 3.28 1.97 3.49
N ALA A 26 2.62 0.81 3.53
CA ALA A 26 1.37 0.64 4.25
C ALA A 26 1.53 0.83 5.77
N GLU A 27 2.63 0.31 6.33
CA GLU A 27 2.96 0.50 7.75
C GLU A 27 3.21 1.98 8.09
N MET A 28 4.01 2.68 7.28
CA MET A 28 4.30 4.10 7.45
C MET A 28 3.04 4.96 7.32
N TYR A 29 2.18 4.66 6.36
CA TYR A 29 0.87 5.31 6.23
C TYR A 29 0.04 5.15 7.51
N CYS A 30 -0.08 3.92 8.03
CA CYS A 30 -0.85 3.68 9.26
C CYS A 30 -0.28 4.46 10.45
N LYS A 31 1.05 4.56 10.57
CA LYS A 31 1.72 5.33 11.62
C LYS A 31 1.50 6.83 11.51
N LYS A 32 1.59 7.41 10.31
CA LYS A 32 1.50 8.87 10.07
C LYS A 32 0.11 9.34 9.64
N ARG A 33 -0.92 8.50 9.78
CA ARG A 33 -2.29 8.77 9.31
C ARG A 33 -2.88 10.05 9.90
N SER A 34 -2.69 10.29 11.20
CA SER A 34 -3.22 11.48 11.89
C SER A 34 -2.61 12.78 11.35
N GLU A 35 -1.28 12.79 11.15
CA GLU A 35 -0.55 13.93 10.60
C GLU A 35 -0.96 14.21 9.14
N LEU A 36 -1.13 13.15 8.33
CA LEU A 36 -1.63 13.29 6.96
C LEU A 36 -3.04 13.88 6.92
N ILE A 37 -3.95 13.44 7.80
CA ILE A 37 -5.30 13.98 7.90
C ILE A 37 -5.27 15.46 8.27
N GLY A 38 -4.45 15.86 9.24
CA GLY A 38 -4.30 17.27 9.62
C GLY A 38 -3.90 18.16 8.45
N LEU A 39 -2.90 17.74 7.66
CA LEU A 39 -2.46 18.48 6.46
C LEU A 39 -3.58 18.61 5.41
N VAL A 40 -4.36 17.55 5.20
CA VAL A 40 -5.50 17.55 4.27
C VAL A 40 -6.59 18.50 4.76
N GLU A 41 -6.97 18.41 6.03
CA GLU A 41 -8.01 19.27 6.60
C GLU A 41 -7.61 20.76 6.54
N ASP A 42 -6.35 21.09 6.83
CA ASP A 42 -5.86 22.46 6.72
C ASP A 42 -5.88 22.97 5.28
N LEU A 43 -5.58 22.10 4.32
CA LEU A 43 -5.72 22.44 2.91
C LEU A 43 -7.19 22.73 2.54
N TYR A 44 -8.12 21.88 2.98
CA TYR A 44 -9.55 22.09 2.75
C TYR A 44 -10.06 23.37 3.42
N ARG A 45 -9.72 23.62 4.69
CA ARG A 45 -10.10 24.84 5.42
C ARG A 45 -9.61 26.09 4.71
N THR A 46 -8.34 26.11 4.29
CA THR A 46 -7.75 27.27 3.61
C THR A 46 -8.37 27.51 2.24
N HIS A 47 -8.66 26.45 1.48
CA HIS A 47 -9.36 26.57 0.20
C HIS A 47 -10.79 27.08 0.38
N HIS A 48 -11.54 26.54 1.35
CA HIS A 48 -12.90 26.98 1.64
C HIS A 48 -12.98 28.47 1.99
N LEU A 49 -12.07 28.94 2.87
CA LEU A 49 -11.98 30.36 3.23
C LEU A 49 -11.66 31.26 2.03
N LEU A 50 -10.88 30.76 1.07
CA LEU A 50 -10.58 31.50 -0.15
C LEU A 50 -11.82 31.66 -1.02
N VAL A 51 -12.59 30.59 -1.19
CA VAL A 51 -13.86 30.58 -1.94
C VAL A 51 -14.88 31.52 -1.28
N GLU A 52 -15.10 31.42 0.03
CA GLU A 52 -16.02 32.32 0.75
C GLU A 52 -15.65 33.80 0.60
N ARG A 53 -14.35 34.13 0.60
CA ARG A 53 -13.88 35.50 0.37
C ARG A 53 -14.13 35.95 -1.06
N TYR A 54 -13.95 35.06 -2.04
CA TYR A 54 -14.23 35.35 -3.43
C TYR A 54 -15.73 35.61 -3.64
N ASP A 55 -16.60 34.77 -3.10
CA ASP A 55 -18.05 34.94 -3.19
C ASP A 55 -18.48 36.25 -2.53
N ARG A 56 -17.97 36.54 -1.33
CA ARG A 56 -18.23 37.81 -0.64
C ARG A 56 -17.78 39.02 -1.45
N ALA A 57 -16.59 38.96 -2.07
CA ALA A 57 -16.09 40.03 -2.92
C ALA A 57 -16.99 40.22 -4.16
N LYS A 58 -17.43 39.13 -4.78
CA LYS A 58 -18.33 39.13 -5.94
C LYS A 58 -19.69 39.77 -5.62
N PHE A 59 -20.34 39.36 -4.52
CA PHE A 59 -21.61 39.94 -4.08
C PHE A 59 -21.47 41.39 -3.57
N SER A 60 -20.33 41.76 -2.99
CA SER A 60 -20.09 43.15 -2.57
C SER A 60 -19.99 44.15 -3.74
N HIS A 61 -19.55 43.69 -4.92
CA HIS A 61 -19.43 44.55 -6.10
C HIS A 61 -20.79 44.75 -6.80
N GLU A 62 -21.68 43.76 -6.72
CA GLU A 62 -23.00 43.80 -7.34
C GLU A 62 -24.00 44.66 -6.54
N THR A 63 -23.76 44.87 -5.24
CA THR A 63 -24.63 45.67 -4.36
C THR A 63 -24.45 47.19 -4.54
N HIS A 64 -23.36 47.63 -5.17
CA HIS A 64 -23.14 49.06 -5.46
C HIS A 64 -24.02 49.60 -6.61
N VAL A 65 -24.64 48.74 -7.42
CA VAL A 65 -25.51 49.16 -8.54
C VAL A 65 -26.99 49.30 -8.11
N VAL A 66 -27.39 48.73 -6.97
CA VAL A 66 -28.79 48.70 -6.51
C VAL A 66 -29.08 49.74 -5.40
N THR A 67 -28.06 50.41 -4.85
CA THR A 67 -28.23 51.35 -3.72
C THR A 67 -28.61 52.79 -4.11
N THR A 68 -29.25 53.02 -5.27
CA THR A 68 -29.61 54.40 -5.72
C THR A 68 -31.12 54.70 -5.77
N LEU A 69 -32.04 53.73 -5.64
CA LEU A 69 -33.48 54.04 -5.61
C LEU A 69 -34.22 53.25 -4.54
N GLY A 70 -34.26 53.76 -3.31
CA GLY A 70 -35.07 53.15 -2.26
C GLY A 70 -35.13 53.92 -0.95
N ALA A 71 -34.74 55.19 -0.94
CA ALA A 71 -34.87 56.07 0.22
C ALA A 71 -36.02 57.06 -0.02
N SER A 72 -37.26 56.63 0.21
CA SER A 72 -38.37 57.56 0.43
C SER A 72 -39.50 56.88 1.20
N PHE A 73 -40.04 57.65 2.14
CA PHE A 73 -41.20 57.37 2.98
C PHE A 73 -40.96 56.56 4.25
N ARG A 74 -40.34 57.23 5.23
CA ARG A 74 -40.69 57.01 6.64
C ARG A 74 -41.04 58.34 7.29
N SER A 75 -42.32 58.71 7.22
CA SER A 75 -42.90 59.71 8.11
C SER A 75 -44.41 59.49 8.23
N MET A 76 -44.84 58.89 9.35
CA MET A 76 -45.98 59.40 10.12
C MET A 76 -45.96 58.79 11.53
N LYS A 77 -45.71 59.63 12.51
CA LYS A 77 -45.79 59.36 13.95
C LYS A 77 -47.21 59.69 14.41
N HIS A 78 -47.93 58.74 15.00
CA HIS A 78 -49.01 59.02 15.94
C HIS A 78 -48.92 58.08 17.13
N MET A 79 -49.12 58.67 18.31
CA MET A 79 -48.84 58.12 19.63
C MET A 79 -50.02 57.31 20.14
N SER A 80 -49.76 56.19 20.82
CA SER A 80 -50.56 55.79 21.99
C SER A 80 -49.85 54.67 22.75
N ASP A 81 -49.41 54.98 23.97
CA ASP A 81 -48.99 54.01 24.97
C ASP A 81 -50.21 53.24 25.49
N LYS A 82 -50.11 51.91 25.60
CA LYS A 82 -50.68 51.10 26.69
C LYS A 82 -50.16 49.67 26.61
N ALA A 83 -49.83 49.16 27.79
CA ALA A 83 -48.93 48.05 28.03
C ALA A 83 -49.52 46.66 27.74
N TYR A 84 -48.65 45.82 27.17
CA TYR A 84 -48.35 44.43 27.57
C TYR A 84 -49.54 43.48 27.77
N ASP A 85 -49.92 42.74 26.72
CA ASP A 85 -50.55 41.42 26.88
C ASP A 85 -50.53 40.56 25.59
N SER A 86 -50.35 39.26 25.83
CA SER A 86 -50.93 38.08 25.14
C SER A 86 -50.55 37.69 23.71
N CYS A 87 -49.99 36.48 23.63
CA CYS A 87 -49.84 35.61 22.46
C CYS A 87 -51.19 35.22 21.81
N SER A 88 -51.26 35.13 20.48
CA SER A 88 -51.68 33.91 19.75
C SER A 88 -51.57 34.06 18.22
N ASP A 89 -51.36 32.91 17.59
CA ASP A 89 -51.22 32.56 16.17
C ASP A 89 -52.12 33.26 15.12
N THR A 90 -51.55 33.42 13.92
CA THR A 90 -52.13 33.04 12.61
C THR A 90 -51.05 33.23 11.54
N VAL A 91 -50.32 32.15 11.23
CA VAL A 91 -49.42 32.09 10.07
C VAL A 91 -50.24 31.60 8.87
N ASP A 92 -50.58 32.53 7.99
CA ASP A 92 -51.21 32.24 6.71
C ASP A 92 -50.13 32.13 5.61
N PHE A 93 -50.47 31.30 4.65
CA PHE A 93 -49.64 30.52 3.76
C PHE A 93 -49.37 31.24 2.42
N GLU A 94 -48.21 30.94 1.80
CA GLU A 94 -47.79 31.20 0.40
C GLU A 94 -47.27 32.62 0.04
N ASP A 95 -45.97 32.72 -0.24
CA ASP A 95 -45.54 33.03 -1.62
C ASP A 95 -44.13 32.45 -1.86
N TYR A 96 -44.13 31.26 -2.46
CA TYR A 96 -42.96 30.51 -2.87
C TYR A 96 -42.45 31.09 -4.20
N VAL A 97 -41.47 32.01 -4.13
CA VAL A 97 -40.66 32.35 -5.30
C VAL A 97 -39.42 31.48 -5.28
N GLU A 98 -39.53 30.35 -5.98
CA GLU A 98 -38.44 29.44 -6.31
C GLU A 98 -37.38 30.21 -7.11
N SER A 99 -36.33 30.64 -6.43
CA SER A 99 -35.12 31.13 -7.08
C SER A 99 -34.32 29.91 -7.52
N GLU A 100 -34.38 29.56 -8.81
CA GLU A 100 -33.46 28.61 -9.44
C GLU A 100 -32.03 29.16 -9.39
N VAL A 101 -31.35 28.94 -8.27
CA VAL A 101 -29.89 28.97 -8.20
C VAL A 101 -29.40 27.63 -8.73
N ASP A 102 -28.78 27.65 -9.92
CA ASP A 102 -28.08 26.50 -10.48
C ASP A 102 -26.96 26.10 -9.51
N ASP A 103 -27.21 25.00 -8.79
CA ASP A 103 -26.45 24.53 -7.64
C ASP A 103 -25.09 23.98 -8.09
N ALA A 104 -24.07 24.85 -8.10
CA ALA A 104 -22.68 24.47 -8.33
C ALA A 104 -22.16 23.45 -7.29
N GLU A 105 -22.83 23.30 -6.14
CA GLU A 105 -22.51 22.34 -5.08
C GLU A 105 -22.89 20.90 -5.50
N SER A 106 -23.96 20.73 -6.29
CA SER A 106 -24.39 19.45 -6.86
C SER A 106 -23.37 18.86 -7.85
N GLN A 107 -22.76 19.69 -8.71
CA GLN A 107 -21.80 19.23 -9.71
C GLN A 107 -20.48 18.73 -9.10
N HIS A 108 -20.00 19.38 -8.03
CA HIS A 108 -18.76 18.98 -7.37
C HIS A 108 -18.91 17.65 -6.61
N LYS A 109 -20.10 17.39 -6.05
CA LYS A 109 -20.44 16.12 -5.37
C LYS A 109 -20.57 14.96 -6.36
N TYR A 110 -21.20 15.19 -7.51
CA TYR A 110 -21.28 14.19 -8.59
C TYR A 110 -19.91 13.86 -9.19
N ASN A 111 -19.08 14.86 -9.47
CA ASN A 111 -17.74 14.65 -10.00
C ASN A 111 -16.83 13.90 -9.02
N MET A 112 -16.92 14.20 -7.71
CA MET A 112 -16.20 13.43 -6.68
C MET A 112 -16.66 11.97 -6.59
N ASN A 113 -17.96 11.71 -6.71
CA ASN A 113 -18.47 10.34 -6.70
C ASN A 113 -17.99 9.51 -7.91
N ILE A 114 -17.93 10.12 -9.10
CA ILE A 114 -17.45 9.45 -10.32
C ILE A 114 -15.96 9.14 -10.21
N ILE A 115 -15.14 10.09 -9.75
CA ILE A 115 -13.69 9.89 -9.55
C ILE A 115 -13.44 8.81 -8.49
N ASN A 116 -14.22 8.82 -7.40
CA ASN A 116 -14.11 7.79 -6.37
C ASN A 116 -14.46 6.41 -6.91
N GLU A 117 -15.48 6.26 -7.75
CA GLU A 117 -15.85 4.97 -8.35
C GLU A 117 -14.80 4.47 -9.37
N GLU A 118 -14.22 5.36 -10.17
CA GLU A 118 -13.14 5.00 -11.08
C GLU A 118 -11.89 4.53 -10.31
N VAL A 119 -11.53 5.24 -9.24
CA VAL A 119 -10.38 4.90 -8.39
C VAL A 119 -10.64 3.58 -7.64
N THR A 120 -11.85 3.34 -7.12
CA THR A 120 -12.20 2.08 -6.44
C THR A 120 -12.21 0.91 -7.43
N MET A 121 -12.68 1.11 -8.66
CA MET A 121 -12.64 0.10 -9.71
C MET A 121 -11.20 -0.26 -10.09
N LYS A 122 -10.34 0.74 -10.37
CA LYS A 122 -8.91 0.51 -10.67
C LYS A 122 -8.18 -0.20 -9.53
N LEU A 123 -8.47 0.17 -8.28
CA LEU A 123 -7.89 -0.48 -7.11
C LEU A 123 -8.34 -1.95 -7.02
N ARG A 124 -9.61 -2.24 -7.28
CA ARG A 124 -10.16 -3.61 -7.27
C ARG A 124 -9.51 -4.48 -8.35
N GLU A 125 -9.34 -3.93 -9.56
CA GLU A 125 -8.65 -4.61 -10.67
C GLU A 125 -7.21 -4.94 -10.30
N GLU A 126 -6.49 -3.98 -9.70
CA GLU A 126 -5.11 -4.17 -9.30
C GLU A 126 -4.98 -5.22 -8.18
N VAL A 127 -5.89 -5.22 -7.21
CA VAL A 127 -5.95 -6.26 -6.17
C VAL A 127 -6.13 -7.65 -6.79
N GLU A 128 -7.03 -7.80 -7.77
CA GLU A 128 -7.22 -9.09 -8.45
C GLU A 128 -6.02 -9.47 -9.31
N ARG A 129 -5.36 -8.51 -9.99
CA ARG A 129 -4.11 -8.74 -10.72
C ARG A 129 -3.01 -9.25 -9.78
N LEU A 130 -2.77 -8.53 -8.68
CA LEU A 130 -1.78 -8.89 -7.66
C LEU A 130 -2.07 -10.26 -7.02
N LYS A 131 -3.34 -10.61 -6.83
CA LYS A 131 -3.75 -11.92 -6.32
C LYS A 131 -3.44 -13.04 -7.31
N LYS A 132 -3.63 -12.82 -8.61
CA LYS A 132 -3.22 -13.77 -9.66
C LYS A 132 -1.71 -13.93 -9.70
N ASP A 133 -0.97 -12.83 -9.64
CA ASP A 133 0.51 -12.87 -9.64
C ASP A 133 1.07 -13.55 -8.39
N ASN A 134 0.52 -13.27 -7.20
CA ASN A 134 0.87 -13.98 -5.98
C ASN A 134 0.61 -15.49 -6.08
N LYS A 135 -0.53 -15.91 -6.66
CA LYS A 135 -0.81 -17.33 -6.92
C LYS A 135 0.24 -17.94 -7.85
N LYS A 136 0.61 -17.23 -8.92
CA LYS A 136 1.63 -17.68 -9.88
C LYS A 136 3.00 -17.83 -9.24
N VAL A 137 3.44 -16.82 -8.48
CA VAL A 137 4.71 -16.87 -7.74
C VAL A 137 4.73 -18.02 -6.75
N LYS A 138 3.64 -18.22 -6.00
CA LYS A 138 3.50 -19.35 -5.06
C LYS A 138 3.58 -20.71 -5.76
N ALA A 139 2.93 -20.86 -6.92
CA ALA A 139 3.01 -22.09 -7.71
C ALA A 139 4.43 -22.35 -8.25
N GLN A 140 5.12 -21.32 -8.74
CA GLN A 140 6.52 -21.45 -9.18
C GLN A 140 7.45 -21.83 -8.04
N LEU A 141 7.26 -21.25 -6.85
CA LEU A 141 8.05 -21.58 -5.66
C LEU A 141 7.91 -23.07 -5.30
N LEU A 142 6.67 -23.58 -5.25
CA LEU A 142 6.40 -24.99 -4.99
C LEU A 142 7.05 -25.91 -6.04
N GLY A 143 7.02 -25.53 -7.31
CA GLY A 143 7.69 -26.27 -8.39
C GLY A 143 9.21 -26.35 -8.19
N LYS A 144 9.85 -25.19 -7.95
CA LYS A 144 11.29 -25.12 -7.68
C LYS A 144 11.70 -25.91 -6.43
N ASP A 145 10.86 -25.93 -5.40
CA ASP A 145 11.13 -26.69 -4.18
C ASP A 145 11.05 -28.21 -4.43
N GLU A 146 10.14 -28.69 -5.28
CA GLU A 146 10.14 -30.10 -5.69
C GLU A 146 11.37 -30.47 -6.51
N GLU A 147 11.78 -29.63 -7.47
CA GLU A 147 13.00 -29.86 -8.25
C GLU A 147 14.23 -29.96 -7.34
N LYS A 148 14.39 -29.02 -6.39
CA LYS A 148 15.47 -29.07 -5.38
C LYS A 148 15.42 -30.36 -4.57
N ARG A 149 14.23 -30.78 -4.11
CA ARG A 149 14.07 -32.06 -3.39
C ARG A 149 14.49 -33.25 -4.23
N GLN A 150 14.13 -33.29 -5.51
CA GLN A 150 14.54 -34.38 -6.41
C GLN A 150 16.05 -34.42 -6.62
N VAL A 151 16.70 -33.28 -6.81
CA VAL A 151 18.17 -33.19 -6.93
C VAL A 151 18.85 -33.70 -5.66
N ILE A 152 18.37 -33.30 -4.48
CA ILE A 152 18.89 -33.79 -3.20
C ILE A 152 18.75 -35.31 -3.08
N ARG A 153 17.60 -35.88 -3.48
CA ARG A 153 17.39 -37.35 -3.49
C ARG A 153 18.39 -38.05 -4.41
N LYS A 154 18.57 -37.55 -5.65
CA LYS A 154 19.51 -38.11 -6.63
C LYS A 154 20.96 -38.05 -6.13
N LEU A 155 21.39 -36.89 -5.60
CA LEU A 155 22.75 -36.72 -5.06
C LEU A 155 22.98 -37.63 -3.84
N SER A 156 21.99 -37.73 -2.95
CA SER A 156 22.08 -38.62 -1.78
C SER A 156 22.23 -40.09 -2.19
N LEU A 157 21.52 -40.52 -3.23
CA LEU A 157 21.66 -41.87 -3.77
C LEU A 157 23.06 -42.09 -4.37
N ALA A 158 23.54 -41.15 -5.19
CA ALA A 158 24.88 -41.22 -5.78
C ALA A 158 25.99 -41.28 -4.71
N ILE A 159 25.89 -40.44 -3.67
CA ILE A 159 26.81 -40.46 -2.53
C ILE A 159 26.79 -41.81 -1.82
N LYS A 160 25.61 -42.41 -1.62
CA LYS A 160 25.47 -43.72 -0.99
C LYS A 160 26.18 -44.81 -1.82
N VAL A 161 25.94 -44.85 -3.13
CA VAL A 161 26.58 -45.80 -4.05
C VAL A 161 28.10 -45.64 -4.04
N LEU A 162 28.59 -44.40 -4.19
CA LEU A 162 30.03 -44.11 -4.15
C LEU A 162 30.66 -44.52 -2.80
N LYS A 163 29.95 -44.30 -1.69
CA LYS A 163 30.42 -44.74 -0.36
C LYS A 163 30.51 -46.26 -0.28
N ASP A 164 29.51 -46.98 -0.77
CA ASP A 164 29.49 -48.45 -0.76
C ASP A 164 30.60 -49.03 -1.64
N GLU A 165 30.83 -48.46 -2.83
CA GLU A 165 31.92 -48.84 -3.73
C GLU A 165 33.29 -48.54 -3.13
N ASN A 166 33.49 -47.36 -2.53
CA ASN A 166 34.72 -47.01 -1.83
C ASN A 166 35.01 -47.97 -0.67
N MET A 167 33.99 -48.39 0.07
CA MET A 167 34.14 -49.40 1.13
C MET A 167 34.56 -50.76 0.56
N LYS A 168 34.03 -51.18 -0.59
CA LYS A 168 34.43 -52.42 -1.28
C LYS A 168 35.88 -52.35 -1.76
N LEU A 169 36.25 -51.26 -2.43
CA LEU A 169 37.61 -51.02 -2.92
C LEU A 169 38.62 -51.01 -1.77
N LYS A 170 38.29 -50.39 -0.63
CA LYS A 170 39.15 -50.40 0.56
C LYS A 170 39.39 -51.82 1.07
N LYS A 171 38.33 -52.65 1.17
CA LYS A 171 38.46 -54.06 1.57
C LYS A 171 39.32 -54.86 0.59
N LEU A 172 39.11 -54.67 -0.72
CA LEU A 172 39.91 -55.34 -1.76
C LEU A 172 41.38 -54.94 -1.68
N LYS A 173 41.67 -53.65 -1.48
CA LYS A 173 43.04 -53.16 -1.27
C LYS A 173 43.68 -53.80 -0.04
N GLU A 174 42.96 -53.85 1.09
CA GLU A 174 43.47 -54.49 2.32
C GLU A 174 43.76 -55.98 2.11
N SER A 175 42.91 -56.71 1.37
CA SER A 175 43.16 -58.11 1.04
C SER A 175 44.35 -58.29 0.09
N LEU A 176 44.50 -57.42 -0.90
CA LEU A 176 45.62 -57.46 -1.85
C LEU A 176 46.94 -57.23 -1.12
N MET A 177 47.00 -56.21 -0.25
CA MET A 177 48.20 -55.96 0.56
C MET A 177 48.53 -57.17 1.43
N LYS A 178 47.54 -57.79 2.09
CA LYS A 178 47.76 -59.01 2.90
C LYS A 178 48.34 -60.16 2.06
N TRP A 179 47.80 -60.38 0.85
CA TRP A 179 48.28 -61.42 -0.07
C TRP A 179 49.70 -61.16 -0.56
N GLU A 180 50.04 -59.91 -0.90
CA GLU A 180 51.40 -59.53 -1.30
C GLU A 180 52.39 -59.72 -0.14
N PHE A 181 52.00 -59.32 1.07
CA PHE A 181 52.82 -59.55 2.27
C PHE A 181 53.05 -61.04 2.54
N SER A 182 52.04 -61.91 2.39
CA SER A 182 52.23 -63.36 2.56
C SER A 182 53.16 -63.94 1.50
N LYS A 183 53.03 -63.51 0.24
CA LYS A 183 53.88 -63.97 -0.85
C LYS A 183 55.35 -63.54 -0.67
N LEU A 184 55.57 -62.30 -0.22
CA LEU A 184 56.91 -61.81 0.11
C LEU A 184 57.54 -62.63 1.25
N LYS A 185 56.75 -62.92 2.30
CA LYS A 185 57.20 -63.72 3.44
C LYS A 185 57.57 -65.14 3.04
N GLU A 186 56.78 -65.80 2.20
CA GLU A 186 57.09 -67.14 1.68
C GLU A 186 58.37 -67.15 0.84
N GLY A 187 58.57 -66.16 -0.03
CA GLY A 187 59.79 -66.06 -0.85
C GLY A 187 61.06 -65.86 -0.01
N ILE A 188 61.00 -65.02 1.02
CA ILE A 188 62.13 -64.77 1.93
C ILE A 188 62.42 -66.00 2.81
N PHE A 189 61.39 -66.67 3.34
CA PHE A 189 61.56 -67.89 4.13
C PHE A 189 62.12 -69.03 3.26
N GLY A 190 61.66 -69.18 2.01
CA GLY A 190 62.23 -70.15 1.08
C GLY A 190 63.73 -69.95 0.86
N MET A 191 64.18 -68.71 0.67
CA MET A 191 65.60 -68.39 0.46
C MET A 191 66.47 -68.53 1.71
N LEU A 192 65.96 -68.20 2.90
CA LEU A 192 66.70 -68.31 4.16
C LEU A 192 66.90 -69.76 4.62
N PHE A 193 65.98 -70.66 4.28
CA PHE A 193 66.04 -72.06 4.73
C PHE A 193 66.58 -73.03 3.65
N SER A 194 66.70 -72.63 2.38
CA SER A 194 67.32 -73.45 1.32
C SER A 194 68.86 -73.37 1.30
N GLY A 195 69.49 -72.54 2.14
CA GLY A 195 70.94 -72.29 2.14
C GLY A 195 71.77 -73.11 3.12
N SER A 196 71.20 -74.08 3.85
CA SER A 196 71.93 -74.82 4.88
C SER A 196 71.80 -76.34 4.70
N LEU A 197 72.35 -76.89 3.63
CA LEU A 197 72.72 -78.31 3.57
C LEU A 197 73.68 -78.61 2.39
N LYS A 198 74.96 -78.24 2.53
CA LYS A 198 76.11 -79.07 2.14
C LYS A 198 77.42 -78.47 2.63
#